data_AF-A0A4Y9YQ14-F1
#
_entry.id   AF-A0A4Y9YQ14-F1
#
_cell.length_a   1.000
_cell.length_b   1.000
_cell.length_c   1.000
_cell.angle_alpha   90.00
_cell.angle_beta   90.00
_cell.angle_gamma   90.00
#
_symmetry.space_group_name_H-M   'P 1'
#
loop_
_entity.id
_entity.type
_entity.pdbx_description
1 polymer ?
#
loop_
_entity_poly.entity_id
_entity_poly.type
_entity_poly.pdbx_seq_one_letter_code
_entity_poly.pdbx_strand_id
1 'polypeptide(L)'
;MLSLAEFVVWVVGVSVLVFVFIPIRGHRGPLDDEESELEPGELLPYTPPPAEPQAKRSAFKAYRLTNTTFLIIEVDDIYSEHPYIYAKLVPEADTILLLDTGCGGASSDRTVEITSLRAFLERVPVAENGGRPINDGARMRYVVALSHCHYDHIRRSPPRRALPPILTMPGLVGVEQFACDSPVLQSAHSPAFVARDALPANSLCTALGIRTPQFASVLIPHNTMLTSVSGVPLGMTLLHTPGHTPDEVALWDAHDLMLYVGDTVYEWEPIIFPAQGDISVWFATIDQLEAVVMSSRLPEAVRINCGHRTVTRPALEVLRAARQFVSDILTGNVEVRWRRWRRGEWHVDYRQEGGQFSVRCPERLVEEARHQRRLSI
;
A
#
# COMPACT_ATOMS: atom_id res chain seq x y z
N MET A 1 -5.70 -9.45 43.96
CA MET A 1 -5.96 -9.58 42.50
C MET A 1 -7.47 -9.59 42.34
N LEU A 2 -8.03 -8.61 41.62
CA LEU A 2 -9.46 -8.62 41.29
C LEU A 2 -9.70 -9.69 40.22
N SER A 3 -10.79 -10.43 40.34
CA SER A 3 -11.22 -11.35 39.29
C SER A 3 -11.61 -10.55 38.04
N LEU A 4 -11.54 -11.20 36.87
CA LEU A 4 -11.91 -10.58 35.59
C LEU A 4 -13.35 -10.03 35.61
N ALA A 5 -14.25 -10.68 36.36
CA ALA A 5 -15.62 -10.23 36.54
C ALA A 5 -15.71 -8.92 37.36
N GLU A 6 -14.90 -8.77 38.41
CA GLU A 6 -14.88 -7.55 39.23
C GLU A 6 -14.26 -6.37 38.49
N PHE A 7 -13.27 -6.62 37.62
CA PHE A 7 -12.68 -5.58 36.77
C PHE A 7 -13.68 -5.03 35.75
N VAL A 8 -14.50 -5.89 35.13
CA VAL A 8 -15.52 -5.48 34.14
C VAL A 8 -16.63 -4.66 34.79
N VAL A 9 -17.08 -5.04 36.00
CA VAL A 9 -18.08 -4.25 36.76
C VAL A 9 -17.54 -2.86 37.10
N TRP A 10 -16.26 -2.74 37.41
CA TRP A 10 -15.64 -1.45 37.74
C TRP A 10 -15.53 -0.52 36.53
N VAL A 11 -15.11 -1.04 35.37
CA VAL A 11 -14.95 -0.25 34.13
C VAL A 11 -16.32 0.23 33.61
N VAL A 12 -17.34 -0.62 33.66
CA VAL A 12 -18.70 -0.24 33.22
C VAL A 12 -19.35 0.73 34.21
N GLY A 13 -19.17 0.52 35.52
CA GLY A 13 -19.70 1.42 36.55
C GLY A 13 -19.14 2.84 36.51
N VAL A 14 -17.82 2.98 36.28
CA VAL A 14 -17.18 4.30 36.19
C VAL A 14 -17.56 5.04 34.91
N SER A 15 -17.74 4.32 33.79
CA SER A 15 -18.10 4.92 32.50
C SER A 15 -19.52 5.50 32.52
N VAL A 16 -20.47 4.85 33.19
CA VAL A 16 -21.85 5.36 33.32
C VAL A 16 -21.93 6.59 34.23
N LEU A 17 -21.07 6.69 35.25
CA LEU A 17 -21.06 7.82 36.17
C LEU A 17 -20.59 9.14 35.51
N VAL A 18 -19.65 9.05 34.54
CA VAL A 18 -19.07 10.23 33.86
C VAL A 18 -20.05 10.85 32.86
N PHE A 19 -20.92 10.08 32.22
CA PHE A 19 -21.84 10.59 31.20
C PHE A 19 -23.19 11.10 31.73
N VAL A 20 -23.60 10.70 32.94
CA VAL A 20 -24.94 11.05 33.47
C VAL A 20 -24.93 12.31 34.35
N PHE A 21 -23.77 12.69 34.94
CA PHE A 21 -23.75 13.72 36.00
C PHE A 21 -22.86 14.94 35.75
N ILE A 22 -22.28 15.12 34.55
CA ILE A 22 -21.54 16.35 34.22
C ILE A 22 -22.39 17.23 33.28
N PRO A 23 -23.16 18.20 33.79
CA PRO A 23 -23.84 19.16 32.94
C PRO A 23 -22.81 20.12 32.34
N ILE A 24 -22.64 20.05 31.01
CA ILE A 24 -21.89 21.05 30.24
C ILE A 24 -22.73 22.34 30.25
N ARG A 25 -22.45 23.26 31.18
CA ARG A 25 -23.00 24.62 31.17
C ARG A 25 -22.27 25.45 30.13
N GLY A 26 -22.96 25.81 29.05
CA GLY A 26 -22.48 26.80 28.09
C GLY A 26 -22.40 28.18 28.74
N HIS A 27 -21.22 28.78 28.71
CA HIS A 27 -21.00 30.21 29.01
C HIS A 27 -21.55 31.03 27.83
N ARG A 28 -22.54 31.89 28.07
CA ARG A 28 -22.89 33.00 27.17
C ARG A 28 -22.00 34.20 27.50
N GLY A 29 -21.36 34.77 26.48
CA GLY A 29 -20.59 36.01 26.60
C GLY A 29 -21.50 37.23 26.65
N PRO A 30 -21.02 38.39 27.17
CA PRO A 30 -21.86 39.55 27.48
C PRO A 30 -21.88 40.60 26.35
N LEU A 31 -22.10 40.21 25.08
CA LEU A 31 -22.08 41.15 23.95
C LEU A 31 -23.23 40.98 22.94
N ASP A 32 -24.36 40.39 23.36
CA ASP A 32 -25.51 40.14 22.46
C ASP A 32 -26.70 41.09 22.71
N ASP A 33 -26.46 42.35 23.11
CA ASP A 33 -27.52 43.35 23.32
C ASP A 33 -27.25 44.63 22.50
N GLU A 34 -27.42 44.56 21.17
CA GLU A 34 -27.79 45.73 20.35
C GLU A 34 -28.78 45.30 19.26
N GLU A 35 -30.07 45.27 19.62
CA GLU A 35 -31.19 45.21 18.68
C GLU A 35 -31.37 46.57 18.01
N SER A 36 -30.99 46.67 16.73
CA SER A 36 -31.36 47.76 15.83
C SER A 36 -32.66 47.40 15.12
N GLU A 37 -33.76 48.05 15.51
CA GLU A 37 -35.06 48.03 14.81
C GLU A 37 -34.89 48.52 13.36
N LEU A 38 -34.84 47.59 12.41
CA LEU A 38 -34.97 47.87 10.99
C LEU A 38 -36.30 47.31 10.49
N GLU A 39 -37.08 48.20 9.88
CA GLU A 39 -38.39 47.97 9.26
C GLU A 39 -38.43 46.71 8.37
N PRO A 40 -39.53 45.95 8.37
CA PRO A 40 -39.66 44.69 7.63
C PRO A 40 -39.79 44.96 6.12
N GLY A 41 -38.65 45.05 5.44
CA GLY A 41 -38.57 44.89 3.99
C GLY A 41 -38.93 43.46 3.61
N GLU A 42 -39.80 43.32 2.61
CA GLU A 42 -40.27 42.06 2.03
C GLU A 42 -39.08 41.15 1.67
N LEU A 43 -38.76 40.19 2.55
CA LEU A 43 -37.68 39.23 2.34
C LEU A 43 -38.07 38.32 1.18
N LEU A 44 -37.42 38.53 0.03
CA LEU A 44 -37.44 37.57 -1.07
C LEU A 44 -37.08 36.18 -0.50
N PRO A 45 -37.78 35.10 -0.90
CA PRO A 45 -37.53 33.77 -0.37
C PRO A 45 -36.07 33.41 -0.61
N TYR A 46 -35.30 33.33 0.49
CA TYR A 46 -33.93 32.84 0.47
C TYR A 46 -33.96 31.42 -0.09
N THR A 47 -33.51 31.29 -1.33
CA THR A 47 -33.31 29.98 -1.94
C THR A 47 -31.88 29.59 -1.57
N PRO A 48 -31.67 28.60 -0.70
CA PRO A 48 -30.32 28.17 -0.39
C PRO A 48 -29.63 27.78 -1.71
N PRO A 49 -28.34 28.13 -1.89
CA PRO A 49 -27.60 27.73 -3.07
C PRO A 49 -27.72 26.20 -3.23
N PRO A 50 -27.86 25.69 -4.46
CA PRO A 50 -27.92 24.25 -4.69
C PRO A 50 -26.73 23.60 -4.00
N ALA A 51 -27.02 22.57 -3.18
CA ALA A 51 -25.99 21.86 -2.45
C ALA A 51 -24.89 21.43 -3.43
N GLU A 52 -23.64 21.75 -3.12
CA GLU A 52 -22.51 21.31 -3.92
C GLU A 52 -22.62 19.78 -4.12
N PRO A 53 -22.43 19.28 -5.35
CA PRO A 53 -22.48 17.84 -5.61
C PRO A 53 -21.55 17.13 -4.64
N GLN A 54 -22.11 16.31 -3.75
CA GLN A 54 -21.33 15.57 -2.78
C GLN A 54 -20.31 14.72 -3.55
N ALA A 55 -19.03 14.94 -3.30
CA ALA A 55 -17.97 14.21 -3.99
C ALA A 55 -18.19 12.70 -3.80
N LYS A 56 -18.24 11.96 -4.90
CA LYS A 56 -18.42 10.51 -4.88
C LYS A 56 -17.35 9.86 -4.00
N ARG A 57 -17.77 8.95 -3.13
CA ARG A 57 -16.82 8.22 -2.26
C ARG A 57 -15.98 7.25 -3.08
N SER A 58 -14.69 7.19 -2.77
CA SER A 58 -13.69 6.39 -3.47
C SER A 58 -13.10 5.33 -2.55
N ALA A 59 -12.73 4.17 -3.11
CA ALA A 59 -11.94 3.14 -2.44
C ALA A 59 -10.48 3.59 -2.22
N PHE A 60 -10.09 4.74 -2.75
CA PHE A 60 -8.71 5.24 -2.72
C PHE A 60 -8.65 6.63 -2.11
N LYS A 61 -7.57 6.89 -1.37
CA LYS A 61 -7.14 8.23 -0.94
C LYS A 61 -5.75 8.51 -1.51
N ALA A 62 -5.43 9.77 -1.74
CA ALA A 62 -4.11 10.16 -2.22
C ALA A 62 -3.53 11.33 -1.43
N TYR A 63 -2.20 11.30 -1.28
CA TYR A 63 -1.37 12.28 -0.60
C TYR A 63 -0.17 12.58 -1.48
N ARG A 64 0.26 13.83 -1.55
CA ARG A 64 1.44 14.23 -2.31
C ARG A 64 2.69 13.94 -1.47
N LEU A 65 3.57 13.09 -1.97
CA LEU A 65 4.85 12.78 -1.32
C LEU A 65 5.95 13.75 -1.74
N THR A 66 6.01 14.05 -3.03
CA THR A 66 6.99 14.98 -3.61
C THR A 66 6.30 15.89 -4.63
N ASN A 67 7.07 16.77 -5.26
CA ASN A 67 6.54 17.58 -6.36
C ASN A 67 6.05 16.73 -7.54
N THR A 68 6.58 15.53 -7.70
CA THR A 68 6.26 14.63 -8.84
C THR A 68 5.46 13.41 -8.43
N THR A 69 5.50 12.99 -7.16
CA THR A 69 4.96 11.69 -6.75
C THR A 69 3.85 11.80 -5.72
N PHE A 70 2.80 10.99 -5.93
CA PHE A 70 1.70 10.78 -4.99
C PHE A 70 1.76 9.38 -4.38
N LEU A 71 1.46 9.30 -3.08
CA LEU A 71 1.05 8.08 -2.41
C LEU A 71 -0.46 7.94 -2.58
N ILE A 72 -0.90 6.75 -2.99
CA ILE A 72 -2.30 6.37 -3.09
C ILE A 72 -2.49 5.16 -2.17
N ILE A 73 -3.53 5.19 -1.34
CA ILE A 73 -3.83 4.12 -0.39
C ILE A 73 -5.22 3.59 -0.72
N GLU A 74 -5.33 2.27 -0.90
CA GLU A 74 -6.63 1.62 -0.94
C GLU A 74 -7.19 1.50 0.48
N VAL A 75 -8.31 2.18 0.74
CA VAL A 75 -8.93 2.29 2.06
C VAL A 75 -10.13 1.36 2.20
N ASP A 76 -10.30 0.86 3.42
CA ASP A 76 -11.41 -0.03 3.79
C ASP A 76 -11.53 -1.27 2.90
N ASP A 77 -10.41 -1.75 2.36
CA ASP A 77 -10.40 -2.91 1.45
C ASP A 77 -10.88 -4.18 2.19
N ILE A 78 -11.54 -5.08 1.46
CA ILE A 78 -12.15 -6.29 2.06
C ILE A 78 -11.12 -7.32 2.56
N TYR A 79 -9.84 -7.13 2.25
CA TYR A 79 -8.75 -8.00 2.64
C TYR A 79 -7.99 -7.46 3.85
N SER A 80 -8.21 -6.19 4.19
CA SER A 80 -7.47 -5.47 5.23
C SER A 80 -5.96 -5.43 4.95
N GLU A 81 -5.57 -5.35 3.68
CA GLU A 81 -4.17 -5.26 3.25
C GLU A 81 -3.70 -3.79 3.22
N HIS A 82 -4.59 -2.85 2.91
CA HIS A 82 -4.30 -1.42 2.80
C HIS A 82 -3.03 -1.08 1.99
N PRO A 83 -2.87 -1.63 0.77
CA PRO A 83 -1.65 -1.47 -0.01
C PRO A 83 -1.40 -0.02 -0.42
N TYR A 84 -0.13 0.33 -0.48
CA TYR A 84 0.38 1.60 -0.96
C TYR A 84 0.72 1.48 -2.45
N ILE A 85 0.17 2.43 -3.21
CA ILE A 85 0.36 2.59 -4.64
C ILE A 85 1.07 3.92 -4.85
N TYR A 86 2.05 3.98 -5.76
CA TYR A 86 2.76 5.24 -6.03
C TYR A 86 2.51 5.70 -7.46
N ALA A 87 2.17 6.98 -7.63
CA ALA A 87 1.96 7.60 -8.93
C ALA A 87 2.94 8.75 -9.14
N LYS A 88 3.95 8.54 -9.99
CA LYS A 88 4.91 9.58 -10.39
C LYS A 88 4.49 10.21 -11.71
N LEU A 89 4.27 11.52 -11.67
CA LEU A 89 3.99 12.34 -12.83
C LEU A 89 5.29 12.71 -13.55
N VAL A 90 5.37 12.42 -14.85
CA VAL A 90 6.50 12.79 -15.71
C VAL A 90 5.96 13.60 -16.91
N PRO A 91 5.70 14.92 -16.75
CA PRO A 91 5.12 15.75 -17.80
C PRO A 91 5.95 15.79 -19.09
N GLU A 92 7.27 15.75 -18.99
CA GLU A 92 8.19 15.74 -20.14
C GLU A 92 8.02 14.49 -21.01
N ALA A 93 7.52 13.40 -20.42
CA ALA A 93 7.23 12.14 -21.09
C ALA A 93 5.74 11.94 -21.40
N ASP A 94 4.88 12.90 -21.04
CA ASP A 94 3.41 12.77 -21.09
C ASP A 94 2.92 11.45 -20.45
N THR A 95 3.56 11.05 -19.34
CA THR A 95 3.41 9.70 -18.75
C THR A 95 3.34 9.75 -17.23
N ILE A 96 2.44 8.95 -16.66
CA ILE A 96 2.38 8.60 -15.24
C ILE A 96 2.98 7.21 -15.08
N LEU A 97 4.04 7.09 -14.28
CA LEU A 97 4.52 5.81 -13.81
C LEU A 97 3.72 5.43 -12.56
N LEU A 98 2.99 4.32 -12.63
CA LEU A 98 2.34 3.69 -11.50
C LEU A 98 3.24 2.57 -10.98
N LEU A 99 3.47 2.55 -9.67
CA LEU A 99 3.98 1.38 -8.95
C LEU A 99 2.80 0.74 -8.21
N ASP A 100 2.48 -0.48 -8.62
CA ASP A 100 1.36 -1.29 -8.14
C ASP A 100 -0.03 -0.72 -8.42
N THR A 101 -1.05 -1.53 -8.15
CA THR A 101 -2.46 -1.21 -8.44
C THR A 101 -3.43 -1.54 -7.31
N GLY A 102 -2.92 -2.07 -6.19
CA GLY A 102 -3.68 -2.40 -5.00
C GLY A 102 -4.50 -3.70 -5.09
N CYS A 103 -5.41 -3.84 -4.12
CA CYS A 103 -6.46 -4.87 -4.02
C CYS A 103 -7.67 -4.58 -4.93
N GLY A 104 -7.53 -3.57 -5.80
CA GLY A 104 -8.38 -3.29 -6.96
C GLY A 104 -9.74 -2.72 -6.60
N GLY A 105 -9.80 -2.03 -5.47
CA GLY A 105 -10.91 -1.19 -5.01
C GLY A 105 -12.10 -1.97 -4.46
N ALA A 106 -11.90 -3.21 -4.02
CA ALA A 106 -12.95 -3.97 -3.36
C ALA A 106 -13.07 -3.51 -1.90
N SER A 107 -14.06 -2.67 -1.61
CA SER A 107 -14.25 -2.07 -0.28
C SER A 107 -15.32 -2.77 0.57
N SER A 108 -15.08 -2.81 1.88
CA SER A 108 -16.04 -3.17 2.91
C SER A 108 -17.10 -2.08 3.15
N ASP A 109 -16.80 -0.84 2.77
CA ASP A 109 -17.73 0.28 2.78
C ASP A 109 -18.62 0.25 1.53
N ARG A 110 -19.92 -0.02 1.75
CA ARG A 110 -20.92 -0.12 0.68
C ARG A 110 -21.29 1.22 0.05
N THR A 111 -20.85 2.33 0.61
CA THR A 111 -21.10 3.67 0.07
C THR A 111 -20.01 4.12 -0.91
N VAL A 112 -18.95 3.33 -1.08
CA VAL A 112 -17.91 3.57 -2.10
C VAL A 112 -18.49 3.36 -3.50
N GLU A 113 -18.44 4.41 -4.31
CA GLU A 113 -18.90 4.39 -5.70
C GLU A 113 -17.74 4.19 -6.68
N ILE A 114 -16.57 4.76 -6.38
CA ILE A 114 -15.39 4.72 -7.24
C ILE A 114 -14.46 3.62 -6.75
N THR A 115 -14.47 2.51 -7.48
CA THR A 115 -13.69 1.29 -7.17
C THR A 115 -12.55 1.03 -8.17
N SER A 116 -12.48 1.80 -9.25
CA SER A 116 -11.38 1.70 -10.22
C SER A 116 -10.29 2.71 -9.87
N LEU A 117 -9.05 2.24 -9.73
CA LEU A 117 -7.89 3.11 -9.53
C LEU A 117 -7.73 4.08 -10.71
N ARG A 118 -7.92 3.62 -11.96
CA ARG A 118 -7.88 4.49 -13.14
C ARG A 118 -8.95 5.59 -13.04
N ALA A 119 -10.20 5.23 -12.71
CA ALA A 119 -11.26 6.22 -12.54
C ALA A 119 -10.97 7.20 -11.39
N PHE A 120 -10.34 6.74 -10.31
CA PHE A 120 -9.87 7.59 -9.23
C PHE A 120 -8.85 8.63 -9.73
N LEU A 121 -7.78 8.16 -10.40
CA LEU A 121 -6.73 9.00 -10.95
C LEU A 121 -7.29 10.06 -11.91
N GLU A 122 -8.27 9.70 -12.73
CA GLU A 122 -8.75 10.55 -13.83
C GLU A 122 -9.91 11.49 -13.47
N ARG A 123 -10.65 11.20 -12.39
CA ARG A 123 -11.93 11.87 -12.11
C ARG A 123 -12.09 12.35 -10.68
N VAL A 124 -11.30 11.87 -9.73
CA VAL A 124 -11.48 12.22 -8.31
C VAL A 124 -10.58 13.38 -7.94
N PRO A 125 -11.15 14.52 -7.51
CA PRO A 125 -10.39 15.63 -6.93
C PRO A 125 -9.47 15.18 -5.80
N VAL A 126 -8.19 15.55 -5.87
CA VAL A 126 -7.23 15.36 -4.78
C VAL A 126 -6.89 16.73 -4.21
N ALA A 127 -7.10 16.93 -2.90
CA ALA A 127 -6.88 18.21 -2.24
C ALA A 127 -5.43 18.72 -2.44
N GLU A 128 -4.45 17.82 -2.26
CA GLU A 128 -3.03 18.10 -2.46
C GLU A 128 -2.62 18.24 -3.94
N ASN A 129 -3.58 18.11 -4.86
CA ASN A 129 -3.44 18.45 -6.26
C ASN A 129 -4.31 19.65 -6.66
N GLY A 130 -4.60 20.55 -5.70
CA GLY A 130 -5.40 21.75 -5.91
C GLY A 130 -6.86 21.44 -6.22
N GLY A 131 -7.40 20.35 -5.67
CA GLY A 131 -8.77 19.92 -5.92
C GLY A 131 -9.01 19.38 -7.34
N ARG A 132 -7.95 18.99 -8.06
CA ARG A 132 -8.05 18.38 -9.39
C ARG A 132 -7.69 16.88 -9.34
N PRO A 133 -8.20 16.06 -10.27
CA PRO A 133 -7.72 14.70 -10.44
C PRO A 133 -6.22 14.65 -10.75
N ILE A 134 -5.56 13.56 -10.39
CA ILE A 134 -4.13 13.35 -10.64
C ILE A 134 -3.84 13.32 -12.15
N ASN A 135 -4.71 12.70 -12.93
CA ASN A 135 -4.66 12.62 -14.38
C ASN A 135 -5.96 13.14 -15.02
N ASP A 136 -6.29 14.40 -14.78
CA ASP A 136 -7.54 15.02 -15.22
C ASP A 136 -7.85 14.75 -16.71
N GLY A 137 -8.94 14.02 -16.97
CA GLY A 137 -9.38 13.68 -18.32
C GLY A 137 -8.47 12.70 -19.07
N ALA A 138 -7.67 11.89 -18.36
CA ALA A 138 -6.74 10.91 -18.95
C ALA A 138 -5.73 11.56 -19.92
N ARG A 139 -5.21 12.74 -19.57
CA ARG A 139 -4.28 13.51 -20.43
C ARG A 139 -2.96 12.79 -20.64
N MET A 140 -2.41 12.21 -19.58
CA MET A 140 -1.12 11.51 -19.60
C MET A 140 -1.35 10.00 -19.77
N ARG A 141 -0.43 9.33 -20.47
CA ARG A 141 -0.43 7.86 -20.60
C ARG A 141 0.06 7.21 -19.31
N TYR A 142 -0.15 5.90 -19.17
CA TYR A 142 0.40 5.15 -18.04
C TYR A 142 1.53 4.21 -18.47
N VAL A 143 2.45 3.98 -17.55
CA VAL A 143 3.34 2.82 -17.50
C VAL A 143 3.13 2.22 -16.11
N VAL A 144 2.86 0.92 -16.02
CA VAL A 144 2.59 0.27 -14.72
C VAL A 144 3.72 -0.68 -14.39
N ALA A 145 4.49 -0.40 -13.34
CA ALA A 145 5.45 -1.33 -12.76
C ALA A 145 4.79 -2.06 -11.60
N LEU A 146 4.94 -3.38 -11.55
CA LEU A 146 4.48 -4.20 -10.42
C LEU A 146 5.68 -4.55 -9.56
N SER A 147 5.62 -4.24 -8.26
CA SER A 147 6.66 -4.58 -7.29
C SER A 147 6.83 -6.08 -7.20
N HIS A 148 5.73 -6.84 -7.20
CA HIS A 148 5.70 -8.30 -7.34
C HIS A 148 4.29 -8.78 -7.68
N CYS A 149 4.09 -10.09 -7.82
CA CYS A 149 2.86 -10.65 -8.34
C CYS A 149 1.74 -10.93 -7.34
N HIS A 150 1.87 -10.62 -6.05
CA HIS A 150 0.78 -10.89 -5.10
C HIS A 150 -0.48 -10.06 -5.38
N TYR A 151 -1.62 -10.61 -4.99
CA TYR A 151 -2.96 -10.11 -5.33
C TYR A 151 -3.24 -8.67 -4.87
N ASP A 152 -2.61 -8.24 -3.78
CA ASP A 152 -2.69 -6.92 -3.19
C ASP A 152 -1.92 -5.85 -3.98
N HIS A 153 -1.16 -6.25 -4.99
CA HIS A 153 -0.42 -5.36 -5.88
C HIS A 153 -0.99 -5.35 -7.31
N ILE A 154 -1.67 -6.42 -7.72
CA ILE A 154 -2.05 -6.63 -9.13
C ILE A 154 -3.55 -6.63 -9.43
N ARG A 155 -4.46 -6.62 -8.44
CA ARG A 155 -5.79 -7.19 -8.67
C ARG A 155 -6.95 -6.56 -7.90
N ARG A 156 -8.18 -6.67 -8.46
CA ARG A 156 -9.53 -6.54 -7.84
C ARG A 156 -10.24 -7.85 -7.41
N SER A 157 -11.04 -7.80 -6.35
CA SER A 157 -12.03 -8.85 -5.99
C SER A 157 -13.39 -8.67 -6.70
N PRO A 158 -14.07 -9.73 -7.18
CA PRO A 158 -15.47 -9.59 -7.58
C PRO A 158 -16.36 -9.29 -6.36
N PRO A 159 -17.44 -8.50 -6.51
CA PRO A 159 -18.32 -8.20 -5.39
C PRO A 159 -18.95 -9.49 -4.81
N ARG A 160 -18.90 -9.63 -3.48
CA ARG A 160 -19.41 -10.80 -2.70
C ARG A 160 -20.91 -11.08 -2.84
N ARG A 161 -21.67 -10.23 -3.55
CA ARG A 161 -23.06 -10.50 -3.91
C ARG A 161 -23.21 -10.31 -5.41
N ALA A 162 -23.48 -11.41 -6.09
CA ALA A 162 -24.09 -11.41 -7.41
C ALA A 162 -25.41 -10.64 -7.32
N LEU A 163 -25.36 -9.34 -7.59
CA LEU A 163 -26.50 -8.69 -8.24
C LEU A 163 -26.72 -9.43 -9.57
N PRO A 164 -27.98 -9.57 -10.01
CA PRO A 164 -28.28 -10.32 -11.22
C PRO A 164 -27.42 -9.81 -12.39
N PRO A 165 -26.98 -10.71 -13.30
CA PRO A 165 -25.95 -10.48 -14.30
C PRO A 165 -26.30 -9.46 -15.40
N ILE A 166 -27.37 -8.68 -15.23
CA ILE A 166 -27.89 -7.74 -16.22
C ILE A 166 -27.37 -6.30 -16.02
N LEU A 167 -26.74 -5.97 -14.88
CA LEU A 167 -26.22 -4.60 -14.61
C LEU A 167 -24.78 -4.51 -14.11
N THR A 168 -24.06 -5.63 -13.94
CA THR A 168 -22.62 -5.58 -13.68
C THR A 168 -21.87 -5.69 -15.00
N MET A 169 -21.50 -4.52 -15.56
CA MET A 169 -20.48 -4.48 -16.60
C MET A 169 -19.28 -5.32 -16.12
N PRO A 170 -18.69 -6.18 -16.97
CA PRO A 170 -17.47 -6.91 -16.66
C PRO A 170 -16.34 -5.90 -16.47
N GLY A 171 -16.26 -5.34 -15.26
CA GLY A 171 -15.33 -4.30 -14.90
C GLY A 171 -13.94 -4.90 -14.80
N LEU A 172 -13.00 -4.35 -15.56
CA LEU A 172 -11.59 -4.69 -15.49
C LEU A 172 -11.08 -4.68 -14.04
N VAL A 173 -10.14 -5.59 -13.75
CA VAL A 173 -9.70 -5.96 -12.40
C VAL A 173 -8.27 -5.46 -12.16
N GLY A 174 -8.06 -4.62 -11.14
CA GLY A 174 -6.70 -4.18 -10.73
C GLY A 174 -5.87 -3.70 -11.92
N VAL A 175 -4.74 -4.35 -12.18
CA VAL A 175 -3.85 -4.02 -13.31
C VAL A 175 -4.50 -4.12 -14.70
N GLU A 176 -5.53 -4.96 -14.88
CA GLU A 176 -6.20 -5.12 -16.18
C GLU A 176 -6.83 -3.84 -16.70
N GLN A 177 -7.18 -2.89 -15.83
CA GLN A 177 -7.74 -1.61 -16.23
C GLN A 177 -6.74 -0.74 -17.00
N PHE A 178 -5.45 -1.08 -16.96
CA PHE A 178 -4.37 -0.44 -17.71
C PHE A 178 -3.79 -1.34 -18.82
N ALA A 179 -3.99 -2.66 -18.74
CA ALA A 179 -3.32 -3.63 -19.60
C ALA A 179 -3.67 -3.53 -21.10
N CYS A 180 -4.74 -2.81 -21.47
CA CYS A 180 -5.14 -2.66 -22.87
C CYS A 180 -4.39 -1.55 -23.63
N ASP A 181 -3.86 -0.55 -22.94
CA ASP A 181 -3.29 0.66 -23.55
C ASP A 181 -1.98 1.12 -22.89
N SER A 182 -1.55 0.42 -21.83
CA SER A 182 -0.38 0.76 -21.03
C SER A 182 0.51 -0.48 -20.86
N PRO A 183 1.84 -0.35 -20.99
CA PRO A 183 2.74 -1.46 -20.71
C PRO A 183 2.71 -1.79 -19.21
N VAL A 184 2.63 -3.08 -18.91
CA VAL A 184 2.73 -3.63 -17.55
C VAL A 184 4.10 -4.29 -17.40
N LEU A 185 4.92 -3.74 -16.51
CA LEU A 185 6.31 -4.12 -16.30
C LEU A 185 6.41 -5.07 -15.11
N GLN A 186 7.17 -6.14 -15.27
CA GLN A 186 7.50 -7.10 -14.21
C GLN A 186 8.98 -7.47 -14.23
N SER A 187 9.45 -8.09 -13.17
CA SER A 187 10.83 -8.55 -13.05
C SER A 187 11.21 -9.58 -14.09
N ALA A 188 12.36 -9.38 -14.74
CA ALA A 188 13.02 -10.43 -15.51
C ALA A 188 13.83 -11.42 -14.64
N HIS A 189 13.88 -11.25 -13.32
CA HIS A 189 14.70 -12.10 -12.43
C HIS A 189 14.21 -13.56 -12.41
N SER A 190 12.89 -13.76 -12.35
CA SER A 190 12.26 -15.08 -12.31
C SER A 190 11.08 -15.16 -13.28
N PRO A 191 11.33 -15.22 -14.61
CA PRO A 191 10.26 -15.18 -15.62
C PRO A 191 9.24 -16.32 -15.47
N ALA A 192 9.69 -17.49 -15.03
CA ALA A 192 8.82 -18.64 -14.79
C ALA A 192 7.87 -18.41 -13.60
N PHE A 193 8.25 -17.59 -12.62
CA PHE A 193 7.43 -17.29 -11.45
C PHE A 193 6.22 -16.41 -11.81
N VAL A 194 6.41 -15.49 -12.76
CA VAL A 194 5.36 -14.57 -13.26
C VAL A 194 4.71 -15.05 -14.56
N ALA A 195 5.07 -16.25 -15.03
CA ALA A 195 4.47 -16.83 -16.23
C ALA A 195 2.96 -17.01 -16.07
N ARG A 196 2.22 -16.90 -17.17
CA ARG A 196 0.75 -16.87 -17.18
C ARG A 196 0.09 -18.06 -16.48
N ASP A 197 0.69 -19.24 -16.61
CA ASP A 197 0.26 -20.50 -16.02
C ASP A 197 0.62 -20.62 -14.53
N ALA A 198 1.73 -20.02 -14.10
CA ALA A 198 2.17 -20.00 -12.71
C ALA A 198 1.49 -18.88 -11.89
N LEU A 199 1.15 -17.76 -12.53
CA LEU A 199 0.63 -16.55 -11.90
C LEU A 199 -0.57 -16.80 -10.98
N PRO A 200 -1.59 -17.63 -11.30
CA PRO A 200 -2.71 -17.87 -10.39
C PRO A 200 -2.31 -18.45 -9.03
N ALA A 201 -1.31 -19.33 -9.00
CA ALA A 201 -0.80 -19.90 -7.76
C ALA A 201 0.11 -18.91 -7.02
N ASN A 202 1.07 -18.31 -7.74
CA ASN A 202 2.10 -17.46 -7.16
C ASN A 202 1.56 -16.11 -6.68
N SER A 203 0.54 -15.55 -7.34
CA SER A 203 -0.17 -14.35 -6.88
C SER A 203 -1.07 -14.57 -5.66
N LEU A 204 -1.15 -15.80 -5.15
CA LEU A 204 -2.08 -16.24 -4.10
C LEU A 204 -3.57 -16.17 -4.49
N CYS A 205 -3.89 -15.84 -5.74
CA CYS A 205 -5.26 -15.75 -6.22
C CYS A 205 -6.03 -17.07 -6.09
N THR A 206 -5.43 -18.19 -6.50
CA THR A 206 -6.03 -19.52 -6.37
C THR A 206 -6.29 -19.88 -4.91
N ALA A 207 -5.35 -19.57 -4.01
CA ALA A 207 -5.46 -19.86 -2.59
C ALA A 207 -6.60 -19.08 -1.91
N LEU A 208 -6.91 -17.90 -2.43
CA LEU A 208 -8.01 -17.05 -1.97
C LEU A 208 -9.34 -17.31 -2.71
N GLY A 209 -9.36 -18.20 -3.71
CA GLY A 209 -10.56 -18.51 -4.49
C GLY A 209 -11.04 -17.35 -5.38
N ILE A 210 -10.10 -16.54 -5.88
CA ILE A 210 -10.39 -15.31 -6.62
C ILE A 210 -9.77 -15.40 -8.03
N ARG A 211 -10.42 -14.85 -9.08
CA ARG A 211 -9.95 -14.80 -10.50
C ARG A 211 -8.66 -13.98 -10.81
N THR A 212 -7.54 -14.61 -11.09
CA THR A 212 -6.30 -13.90 -11.46
C THR A 212 -6.49 -12.89 -12.61
N PRO A 213 -5.91 -11.68 -12.52
CA PRO A 213 -5.94 -10.72 -13.62
C PRO A 213 -5.20 -11.24 -14.86
N GLN A 214 -5.62 -10.80 -16.05
CA GLN A 214 -5.07 -11.16 -17.34
C GLN A 214 -4.45 -9.94 -18.00
N PHE A 215 -3.14 -9.99 -18.20
CA PHE A 215 -2.37 -8.92 -18.84
C PHE A 215 -1.13 -9.51 -19.52
N ALA A 216 -0.53 -8.76 -20.43
CA ALA A 216 0.74 -9.10 -21.03
C ALA A 216 1.86 -8.34 -20.30
N SER A 217 2.87 -9.06 -19.85
CA SER A 217 3.98 -8.49 -19.09
C SER A 217 5.16 -8.18 -19.98
N VAL A 218 5.80 -7.04 -19.74
CA VAL A 218 7.11 -6.70 -20.26
C VAL A 218 8.12 -6.99 -19.15
N LEU A 219 9.01 -7.95 -19.38
CA LEU A 219 10.01 -8.33 -18.39
C LEU A 219 11.21 -7.37 -18.46
N ILE A 220 11.50 -6.72 -17.35
CA ILE A 220 12.51 -5.67 -17.27
C ILE A 220 13.77 -6.20 -16.55
N PRO A 221 14.97 -6.06 -17.16
CA PRO A 221 16.23 -6.42 -16.51
C PRO A 221 16.57 -5.57 -15.30
N HIS A 222 17.43 -6.09 -14.42
CA HIS A 222 17.98 -5.36 -13.28
C HIS A 222 18.74 -4.10 -13.75
N ASN A 223 18.71 -3.03 -12.97
CA ASN A 223 19.35 -1.74 -13.26
C ASN A 223 18.89 -1.08 -14.57
N THR A 224 17.62 -1.27 -14.95
CA THR A 224 17.07 -0.64 -16.16
C THR A 224 16.39 0.70 -15.82
N MET A 225 16.80 1.78 -16.49
CA MET A 225 16.05 3.03 -16.47
C MET A 225 14.72 2.85 -17.19
N LEU A 226 13.61 3.10 -16.48
CA LEU A 226 12.27 2.99 -17.05
C LEU A 226 12.01 4.12 -18.04
N THR A 227 11.31 3.80 -19.13
CA THR A 227 10.95 4.74 -20.18
C THR A 227 9.45 4.71 -20.46
N SER A 228 8.93 5.83 -20.97
CA SER A 228 7.59 5.90 -21.55
C SER A 228 7.49 5.00 -22.80
N VAL A 229 6.27 4.86 -23.32
CA VAL A 229 6.01 4.20 -24.61
C VAL A 229 6.75 4.90 -25.77
N SER A 230 7.03 6.20 -25.65
CA SER A 230 7.80 6.97 -26.63
C SER A 230 9.32 6.91 -26.42
N GLY A 231 9.80 6.13 -25.43
CA GLY A 231 11.22 5.99 -25.13
C GLY A 231 11.82 7.12 -24.30
N VAL A 232 10.98 8.00 -23.72
CA VAL A 232 11.45 9.10 -22.86
C VAL A 232 11.70 8.56 -21.44
N PRO A 233 12.86 8.82 -20.81
CA PRO A 233 13.13 8.36 -19.45
C PRO A 233 12.10 8.88 -18.43
N LEU A 234 11.68 8.00 -17.52
CA LEU A 234 10.74 8.32 -16.43
C LEU A 234 11.45 8.70 -15.12
N GLY A 235 12.79 8.74 -15.14
CA GLY A 235 13.62 9.11 -13.98
C GLY A 235 13.55 8.10 -12.84
N MET A 236 13.33 6.82 -13.15
CA MET A 236 13.23 5.71 -12.19
C MET A 236 14.03 4.53 -12.70
N THR A 237 14.87 3.95 -11.85
CA THR A 237 15.64 2.73 -12.17
C THR A 237 15.01 1.54 -11.47
N LEU A 238 14.74 0.47 -12.22
CA LEU A 238 14.22 -0.78 -11.68
C LEU A 238 15.36 -1.64 -11.14
N LEU A 239 15.19 -2.13 -9.91
CA LEU A 239 16.12 -2.99 -9.19
C LEU A 239 15.41 -4.30 -8.88
N HIS A 240 15.98 -5.43 -9.28
CA HIS A 240 15.52 -6.74 -8.78
C HIS A 240 15.88 -6.89 -7.31
N THR A 241 14.92 -7.26 -6.48
CA THR A 241 15.04 -7.36 -5.02
C THR A 241 14.42 -8.66 -4.51
N PRO A 242 14.84 -9.84 -5.03
CA PRO A 242 14.26 -11.11 -4.62
C PRO A 242 14.43 -11.34 -3.11
N GLY A 243 13.48 -11.99 -2.47
CA GLY A 243 13.58 -12.30 -1.05
C GLY A 243 12.23 -12.58 -0.41
N HIS A 244 11.34 -11.58 -0.37
CA HIS A 244 9.95 -11.84 -0.01
C HIS A 244 9.28 -12.66 -1.12
N THR A 245 9.44 -12.26 -2.38
CA THR A 245 9.13 -13.14 -3.53
C THR A 245 10.29 -13.20 -4.55
N PRO A 246 10.37 -14.26 -5.37
CA PRO A 246 11.39 -14.37 -6.42
C PRO A 246 11.30 -13.32 -7.54
N ASP A 247 10.13 -12.73 -7.78
CA ASP A 247 9.91 -11.73 -8.83
C ASP A 247 9.94 -10.29 -8.34
N GLU A 248 10.32 -10.07 -7.08
CA GLU A 248 10.21 -8.76 -6.47
C GLU A 248 11.19 -7.73 -7.05
N VAL A 249 10.72 -6.48 -7.12
CA VAL A 249 11.48 -5.33 -7.58
C VAL A 249 11.27 -4.11 -6.69
N ALA A 250 12.31 -3.29 -6.62
CA ALA A 250 12.28 -1.93 -6.11
C ALA A 250 12.47 -0.92 -7.25
N LEU A 251 12.03 0.31 -7.03
CA LEU A 251 12.31 1.45 -7.91
C LEU A 251 13.17 2.48 -7.17
N TRP A 252 14.22 2.96 -7.84
CA TRP A 252 15.11 4.00 -7.36
C TRP A 252 14.92 5.31 -8.12
N ASP A 253 14.56 6.36 -7.38
CA ASP A 253 14.48 7.74 -7.87
C ASP A 253 15.66 8.56 -7.35
N ALA A 254 16.69 8.68 -8.19
CA ALA A 254 17.87 9.46 -7.85
C ALA A 254 17.60 10.97 -7.75
N HIS A 255 16.56 11.48 -8.42
CA HIS A 255 16.23 12.91 -8.41
C HIS A 255 15.51 13.30 -7.12
N ASP A 256 14.46 12.54 -6.76
CA ASP A 256 13.68 12.82 -5.55
C ASP A 256 14.31 12.19 -4.29
N LEU A 257 15.40 11.43 -4.44
CA LEU A 257 16.08 10.67 -3.37
C LEU A 257 15.11 9.71 -2.66
N MET A 258 14.31 9.00 -3.46
CA MET A 258 13.27 8.09 -2.99
C MET A 258 13.54 6.66 -3.44
N LEU A 259 13.47 5.73 -2.50
CA LEU A 259 13.57 4.30 -2.74
C LEU A 259 12.20 3.65 -2.47
N TYR A 260 11.63 2.99 -3.47
CA TYR A 260 10.34 2.30 -3.37
C TYR A 260 10.58 0.79 -3.38
N VAL A 261 10.28 0.08 -2.30
CA VAL A 261 10.75 -1.31 -2.09
C VAL A 261 9.66 -2.37 -2.10
N GLY A 262 8.41 -2.01 -2.38
CA GLY A 262 7.29 -2.96 -2.27
C GLY A 262 7.27 -3.62 -0.89
N ASP A 263 7.12 -4.94 -0.86
CA ASP A 263 6.94 -5.72 0.38
C ASP A 263 8.24 -6.22 0.99
N THR A 264 9.38 -5.83 0.43
CA THR A 264 10.70 -6.29 0.87
C THR A 264 10.91 -5.99 2.36
N VAL A 265 10.45 -4.83 2.81
CA VAL A 265 10.52 -4.41 4.22
C VAL A 265 9.47 -3.36 4.51
N TYR A 266 8.92 -3.35 5.71
CA TYR A 266 8.15 -2.24 6.27
C TYR A 266 8.12 -2.32 7.80
N GLU A 267 7.81 -1.19 8.44
CA GLU A 267 7.65 -1.05 9.89
C GLU A 267 6.17 -1.19 10.27
N TRP A 268 5.91 -1.58 11.52
CA TRP A 268 4.60 -1.61 12.19
C TRP A 268 3.59 -2.64 11.68
N GLU A 269 3.92 -3.33 10.59
CA GLU A 269 3.24 -4.55 10.13
C GLU A 269 4.29 -5.66 9.94
N PRO A 270 3.88 -6.93 9.90
CA PRO A 270 4.81 -8.03 9.74
C PRO A 270 5.35 -8.09 8.32
N ILE A 271 6.67 -8.15 8.18
CA ILE A 271 7.35 -8.60 6.96
C ILE A 271 6.94 -10.06 6.77
N ILE A 272 6.17 -10.33 5.73
CA ILE A 272 5.70 -11.68 5.42
C ILE A 272 6.72 -12.32 4.51
N PHE A 273 7.09 -13.59 4.74
CA PHE A 273 7.73 -14.41 3.72
C PHE A 273 6.75 -15.52 3.33
N PRO A 274 6.24 -15.54 2.09
CA PRO A 274 5.43 -16.63 1.59
C PRO A 274 6.28 -17.91 1.45
N ALA A 275 5.65 -19.03 1.08
CA ALA A 275 6.34 -20.31 0.93
C ALA A 275 7.48 -20.28 -0.10
N GLN A 276 7.40 -19.34 -1.05
CA GLN A 276 8.36 -19.12 -2.13
C GLN A 276 9.42 -18.06 -1.79
N GLY A 277 9.34 -17.43 -0.61
CA GLY A 277 10.35 -16.48 -0.14
C GLY A 277 11.64 -17.18 0.28
N ASP A 278 12.71 -16.39 0.40
CA ASP A 278 14.04 -16.85 0.80
C ASP A 278 14.72 -15.78 1.65
N ILE A 279 14.90 -16.08 2.95
CA ILE A 279 15.46 -15.15 3.93
C ILE A 279 16.94 -14.86 3.65
N SER A 280 17.70 -15.82 3.11
CA SER A 280 19.11 -15.62 2.81
C SER A 280 19.30 -14.73 1.58
N VAL A 281 18.49 -14.95 0.54
CA VAL A 281 18.45 -14.05 -0.63
C VAL A 281 17.97 -12.66 -0.21
N TRP A 282 17.00 -12.57 0.71
CA TRP A 282 16.55 -11.31 1.27
C TRP A 282 17.67 -10.52 1.95
N PHE A 283 18.59 -11.15 2.70
CA PHE A 283 19.75 -10.45 3.26
C PHE A 283 20.61 -9.81 2.16
N ALA A 284 20.88 -10.54 1.07
CA ALA A 284 21.65 -10.02 -0.05
C ALA A 284 20.91 -8.85 -0.74
N THR A 285 19.58 -8.91 -0.83
CA THR A 285 18.74 -7.81 -1.32
C THR A 285 18.83 -6.58 -0.41
N ILE A 286 18.77 -6.74 0.91
CA ILE A 286 18.92 -5.59 1.83
C ILE A 286 20.32 -4.96 1.70
N ASP A 287 21.37 -5.77 1.60
CA ASP A 287 22.74 -5.28 1.40
C ASP A 287 22.88 -4.52 0.05
N GLN A 288 22.22 -4.99 -1.01
CA GLN A 288 22.17 -4.29 -2.31
C GLN A 288 21.42 -2.96 -2.24
N LEU A 289 20.26 -2.93 -1.56
CA LEU A 289 19.48 -1.70 -1.38
C LEU A 289 20.26 -0.69 -0.54
N GLU A 290 20.95 -1.13 0.52
CA GLU A 290 21.85 -0.27 1.29
C GLU A 290 22.95 0.30 0.39
N ALA A 291 23.57 -0.52 -0.47
CA ALA A 291 24.59 -0.05 -1.40
C ALA A 291 24.06 1.00 -2.39
N VAL A 292 22.83 0.85 -2.91
CA VAL A 292 22.17 1.87 -3.74
C VAL A 292 22.02 3.18 -2.98
N VAL A 293 21.50 3.14 -1.75
CA VAL A 293 21.34 4.33 -0.91
C VAL A 293 22.69 5.00 -0.63
N MET A 294 23.72 4.21 -0.27
CA MET A 294 25.06 4.69 0.01
C MET A 294 25.78 5.26 -1.22
N SER A 295 25.39 4.84 -2.44
CA SER A 295 25.91 5.39 -3.69
C SER A 295 25.30 6.74 -4.08
N SER A 296 24.22 7.15 -3.40
CA SER A 296 23.60 8.46 -3.59
C SER A 296 24.56 9.59 -3.19
N ARG A 297 24.34 10.78 -3.75
CA ARG A 297 25.11 11.99 -3.38
C ARG A 297 24.82 12.46 -1.94
N LEU A 298 23.65 12.12 -1.41
CA LEU A 298 23.20 12.47 -0.06
C LEU A 298 22.51 11.24 0.58
N PRO A 299 23.27 10.20 0.97
CA PRO A 299 22.69 8.95 1.50
C PRO A 299 21.74 9.16 2.69
N GLU A 300 22.05 10.13 3.57
CA GLU A 300 21.25 10.51 4.73
C GLU A 300 19.92 11.18 4.40
N ALA A 301 19.81 11.76 3.20
CA ALA A 301 18.58 12.39 2.72
C ALA A 301 17.63 11.38 2.05
N VAL A 302 18.13 10.19 1.70
CA VAL A 302 17.34 9.16 1.01
C VAL A 302 16.23 8.63 1.90
N ARG A 303 15.01 8.59 1.35
CA ARG A 303 13.83 8.07 2.03
C ARG A 303 13.35 6.78 1.41
N ILE A 304 12.80 5.89 2.24
CA ILE A 304 12.20 4.62 1.83
C ILE A 304 10.68 4.68 1.89
N ASN A 305 10.05 4.06 0.89
CA ASN A 305 8.62 3.97 0.70
C ASN A 305 8.27 2.50 0.40
N CYS A 306 7.39 1.91 1.19
CA CYS A 306 7.11 0.47 1.17
C CYS A 306 5.72 0.17 0.60
N GLY A 307 5.42 -1.10 0.32
CA GLY A 307 4.12 -1.56 -0.14
C GLY A 307 3.01 -1.38 0.91
N HIS A 308 3.38 -1.26 2.19
CA HIS A 308 2.45 -1.04 3.30
C HIS A 308 3.09 -0.14 4.37
N ARG A 309 2.25 0.64 5.07
CA ARG A 309 2.50 1.44 6.30
C ARG A 309 3.65 2.44 6.33
N THR A 310 4.84 2.04 5.88
CA THR A 310 6.08 2.81 5.94
C THR A 310 6.20 3.67 4.69
N VAL A 311 6.27 4.98 4.91
CA VAL A 311 6.47 5.98 3.85
C VAL A 311 7.34 7.12 4.36
N THR A 312 8.23 7.64 3.51
CA THR A 312 9.11 8.78 3.79
C THR A 312 10.02 8.59 5.03
N ARG A 313 10.42 7.35 5.34
CA ARG A 313 11.30 7.05 6.49
C ARG A 313 12.78 7.10 6.07
N PRO A 314 13.74 7.39 6.95
CA PRO A 314 15.17 7.36 6.59
C PRO A 314 15.57 5.96 6.10
N ALA A 315 16.03 5.84 4.84
CA ALA A 315 16.18 4.54 4.21
C ALA A 315 17.22 3.64 4.90
N LEU A 316 18.40 4.19 5.23
CA LEU A 316 19.46 3.44 5.91
C LEU A 316 19.04 2.95 7.29
N GLU A 317 18.25 3.74 8.03
CA GLU A 317 17.76 3.36 9.36
C GLU A 317 16.84 2.14 9.26
N VAL A 318 15.85 2.21 8.36
CA VAL A 318 14.86 1.13 8.19
C VAL A 318 15.54 -0.15 7.68
N LEU A 319 16.37 -0.06 6.63
CA LEU A 319 17.06 -1.22 6.05
C LEU A 319 17.94 -1.92 7.08
N ARG A 320 18.79 -1.17 7.80
CA ARG A 320 19.69 -1.74 8.81
C ARG A 320 18.95 -2.29 10.01
N ALA A 321 17.91 -1.62 10.49
CA ALA A 321 17.14 -2.07 11.64
C ALA A 321 16.36 -3.36 11.33
N ALA A 322 15.72 -3.44 10.15
CA ALA A 322 15.06 -4.66 9.70
C ALA A 322 16.04 -5.82 9.53
N ARG A 323 17.19 -5.57 8.89
CA ARG A 323 18.27 -6.56 8.72
C ARG A 323 18.76 -7.10 10.06
N GLN A 324 19.00 -6.20 11.02
CA GLN A 324 19.43 -6.56 12.36
C GLN A 324 18.37 -7.42 13.06
N PHE A 325 17.09 -7.02 12.99
CA PHE A 325 16.00 -7.78 13.58
C PHE A 325 15.88 -9.21 13.02
N VAL A 326 15.96 -9.38 11.70
CA VAL A 326 15.95 -10.72 11.09
C VAL A 326 17.20 -11.51 11.50
N SER A 327 18.36 -10.86 11.61
CA SER A 327 19.57 -11.52 12.12
C SER A 327 19.39 -12.02 13.54
N ASP A 328 18.73 -11.23 14.41
CA ASP A 328 18.45 -11.60 15.80
C ASP A 328 17.48 -12.79 15.91
N ILE A 329 16.52 -12.92 14.98
CA ILE A 329 15.71 -14.13 14.83
C ILE A 329 16.60 -15.34 14.52
N LEU A 330 17.51 -15.20 13.55
CA LEU A 330 18.38 -16.31 13.12
C LEU A 330 19.36 -16.75 14.22
N THR A 331 19.87 -15.83 15.03
CA THR A 331 20.77 -16.13 16.17
C THR A 331 20.03 -16.63 17.40
N GLY A 332 18.70 -16.57 17.43
CA GLY A 332 17.88 -17.00 18.56
C GLY A 332 17.73 -15.95 19.66
N ASN A 333 18.04 -14.69 19.37
CA ASN A 333 17.84 -13.56 20.29
C ASN A 333 16.37 -13.10 20.34
N VAL A 334 15.54 -13.52 19.39
CA VAL A 334 14.09 -13.26 19.36
C VAL A 334 13.34 -14.58 19.40
N GLU A 335 12.51 -14.75 20.43
CA GLU A 335 11.67 -15.94 20.58
C GLU A 335 10.45 -15.92 19.65
N VAL A 336 10.00 -17.12 19.27
CA VAL A 336 8.74 -17.30 18.53
C VAL A 336 7.58 -16.85 19.41
N ARG A 337 6.80 -15.87 18.95
CA ARG A 337 5.58 -15.42 19.64
C ARG A 337 4.39 -16.31 19.35
N TRP A 338 4.25 -16.75 18.11
CA TRP A 338 3.17 -17.65 17.69
C TRP A 338 3.69 -18.71 16.73
N ARG A 339 3.12 -19.91 16.82
CA ARG A 339 3.35 -21.00 15.88
C ARG A 339 2.01 -21.60 15.46
N ARG A 340 1.73 -21.71 14.16
CA ARG A 340 0.43 -22.13 13.61
C ARG A 340 0.61 -23.02 12.39
N TRP A 341 -0.17 -24.09 12.28
CA TRP A 341 -0.20 -24.94 11.09
C TRP A 341 -1.04 -24.28 9.99
N ARG A 342 -0.46 -24.01 8.82
CA ARG A 342 -1.14 -23.39 7.67
C ARG A 342 -0.59 -23.95 6.37
N ARG A 343 -1.48 -24.26 5.43
CA ARG A 343 -1.12 -24.69 4.05
C ARG A 343 -0.12 -25.87 4.00
N GLY A 344 -0.21 -26.78 4.98
CA GLY A 344 0.62 -27.98 5.01
C GLY A 344 1.98 -27.82 5.71
N GLU A 345 2.26 -26.67 6.32
CA GLU A 345 3.50 -26.46 7.08
C GLU A 345 3.31 -25.55 8.30
N TRP A 346 4.29 -25.59 9.22
CA TRP A 346 4.32 -24.69 10.37
C TRP A 346 4.71 -23.29 9.95
N HIS A 347 3.95 -22.30 10.39
CA HIS A 347 4.28 -20.88 10.28
C HIS A 347 4.56 -20.30 11.66
N VAL A 348 5.53 -19.41 11.72
CA VAL A 348 6.00 -18.74 12.93
C VAL A 348 5.85 -17.24 12.81
N ASP A 349 5.60 -16.59 13.94
CA ASP A 349 5.51 -15.14 14.09
C ASP A 349 6.57 -14.69 15.09
N TYR A 350 7.42 -13.75 14.68
CA TYR A 350 8.41 -13.09 15.52
C TYR A 350 8.06 -11.62 15.63
N ARG A 351 8.29 -11.03 16.81
CA ARG A 351 8.02 -9.60 17.04
C ARG A 351 9.13 -8.98 17.88
N GLN A 352 9.67 -7.88 17.38
CA GLN A 352 10.64 -7.06 18.10
C GLN A 352 9.99 -6.44 19.34
N GLU A 353 10.77 -6.22 20.39
CA GLU A 353 10.37 -5.34 21.47
C GLU A 353 10.06 -3.93 20.92
N GLY A 354 9.01 -3.27 21.43
CA GLY A 354 8.49 -2.02 20.85
C GLY A 354 7.62 -2.20 19.59
N GLY A 355 7.70 -3.37 18.93
CA GLY A 355 6.80 -3.74 17.85
C GLY A 355 7.02 -3.01 16.52
N GLN A 356 8.17 -2.36 16.33
CA GLN A 356 8.54 -1.72 15.07
C GLN A 356 8.69 -2.74 13.95
N PHE A 357 9.35 -3.86 14.19
CA PHE A 357 9.44 -4.96 13.24
C PHE A 357 8.77 -6.23 13.74
N SER A 358 8.16 -6.96 12.82
CA SER A 358 7.71 -8.34 13.01
C SER A 358 7.90 -9.13 11.73
N VAL A 359 8.03 -10.46 11.85
CA VAL A 359 8.21 -11.37 10.72
C VAL A 359 7.19 -12.49 10.84
N ARG A 360 6.54 -12.84 9.72
CA ARG A 360 5.69 -14.02 9.60
C ARG A 360 6.16 -14.87 8.42
N CYS A 361 6.49 -16.12 8.67
CA CYS A 361 7.01 -16.99 7.63
C CYS A 361 6.76 -18.47 7.95
N PRO A 362 6.86 -19.36 6.95
CA PRO A 362 7.09 -20.77 7.20
C PRO A 362 8.33 -20.99 8.05
N GLU A 363 8.23 -21.84 9.06
CA GLU A 363 9.32 -22.15 9.99
C GLU A 363 10.54 -22.73 9.25
N ARG A 364 10.29 -23.51 8.18
CA ARG A 364 11.31 -24.06 7.30
C ARG A 364 12.27 -22.98 6.76
N LEU A 365 11.77 -21.80 6.39
CA LEU A 365 12.64 -20.74 5.84
C LEU A 365 13.65 -20.23 6.87
N VAL A 366 13.26 -20.17 8.14
CA VAL A 366 14.16 -19.79 9.24
C VAL A 366 15.22 -20.86 9.46
N GLU A 367 14.83 -22.14 9.43
CA GLU A 367 15.74 -23.27 9.59
C GLU A 367 16.76 -23.35 8.44
N GLU A 368 16.31 -23.14 7.21
CA GLU A 368 17.16 -23.11 6.02
C GLU A 368 18.17 -21.95 6.07
N ALA A 369 17.72 -20.74 6.42
CA ALA A 369 18.60 -19.59 6.57
C ALA A 369 19.63 -19.79 7.71
N ARG A 370 19.23 -20.39 8.84
CA ARG A 370 20.14 -20.78 9.92
C ARG A 370 21.18 -21.79 9.45
N HIS A 371 20.75 -22.80 8.69
CA HIS A 371 21.63 -23.83 8.16
C HIS A 371 22.67 -23.22 7.20
N GLN A 372 22.23 -22.41 6.24
CA GLN A 372 23.13 -21.73 5.29
C GLN A 372 24.13 -20.82 6.00
N ARG A 373 23.70 -20.06 7.00
CA ARG A 373 24.59 -19.19 7.79
C ARG A 373 25.69 -19.97 8.52
N ARG A 374 25.41 -21.20 8.97
CA ARG A 374 26.42 -22.07 9.61
C ARG A 374 27.45 -22.61 8.62
N LEU A 375 27.10 -22.73 7.34
CA LEU A 375 28.04 -23.19 6.30
C LEU A 375 28.97 -22.08 5.80
N SER A 376 28.62 -20.81 6.04
CA SER A 376 29.40 -19.64 5.62
C SER A 376 30.41 -19.15 6.67
N ILE A 377 30.43 -19.77 7.86
CA ILE A 377 31.40 -19.52 8.96
C ILE A 377 32.35 -20.71 9.00
#